data_AF-A0A3C1RK01-F1
#
_entry.id   AF-A0A3C1RK01-F1
#
_cell.length_a   1.000
_cell.length_b   1.000
_cell.length_c   1.000
_cell.angle_alpha   90.00
_cell.angle_beta   90.00
_cell.angle_gamma   90.00
#
_symmetry.space_group_name_H-M   'P 1'
#
loop_
_entity.id
_entity.type
_entity.pdbx_description
1 polymer ?
#
loop_
_entity_poly.entity_id
_entity_poly.type
_entity_poly.pdbx_seq_one_letter_code
_entity_poly.pdbx_strand_id
1 'polypeptide(L)' 'MQHSTLLRNIMFISWEIQRKKKCIRSKALSSAWAITQNEDITVYRLVKKHSHDKYPNKVKPQELSLFKQQ' A
#
# COMPACT_ATOMS: atom_id res chain seq x y z
N MET A 1 -10.78 -16.72 -4.09
CA MET A 1 -11.52 -15.43 -4.12
C MET A 1 -10.61 -14.23 -3.80
N GLN A 2 -9.36 -14.16 -4.30
CA GLN A 2 -8.43 -13.06 -3.96
C GLN A 2 -8.19 -12.04 -5.10
N HIS A 3 -8.59 -12.36 -6.33
CA HIS A 3 -8.40 -11.46 -7.47
C HIS A 3 -9.35 -10.24 -7.44
N SER A 4 -10.57 -10.40 -6.90
CA SER A 4 -11.55 -9.32 -6.81
C SER A 4 -11.13 -8.24 -5.81
N THR A 5 -10.53 -8.63 -4.69
CA THR A 5 -10.02 -7.71 -3.68
C THR A 5 -8.80 -6.95 -4.18
N LEU A 6 -7.86 -7.62 -4.86
CA LEU A 6 -6.69 -6.99 -5.45
C LEU A 6 -7.07 -5.91 -6.48
N LEU A 7 -7.96 -6.25 -7.42
CA LEU A 7 -8.40 -5.30 -8.46
C LEU A 7 -9.07 -4.07 -7.83
N ARG A 8 -9.96 -4.29 -6.85
CA ARG A 8 -10.62 -3.21 -6.11
C ARG A 8 -9.58 -2.28 -5.45
N ASN A 9 -8.55 -2.86 -4.83
CA ASN A 9 -7.52 -2.09 -4.14
C ASN A 9 -6.67 -1.26 -5.11
N ILE A 10 -6.25 -1.84 -6.23
CA ILE A 10 -5.50 -1.13 -7.27
C ILE A 10 -6.34 0.03 -7.84
N MET A 11 -7.64 -0.20 -8.06
CA MET A 11 -8.55 0.84 -8.55
C MET A 11 -8.71 1.98 -7.54
N PHE A 12 -8.87 1.66 -6.26
CA PHE A 12 -8.95 2.66 -5.19
C PHE A 12 -7.66 3.47 -5.05
N ILE A 13 -6.51 2.80 -4.96
CA ILE A 13 -5.20 3.45 -4.81
C ILE A 13 -4.89 4.32 -6.04
N SER A 14 -5.17 3.82 -7.25
CA SER A 14 -4.92 4.59 -8.46
C SER A 14 -5.82 5.83 -8.57
N TRP A 15 -7.07 5.77 -8.09
CA TRP A 15 -7.92 6.95 -7.98
C TRP A 15 -7.37 7.97 -6.97
N GLU A 16 -6.90 7.52 -5.80
CA GLU A 16 -6.27 8.42 -4.83
C GLU A 16 -5.02 9.10 -5.38
N ILE A 17 -4.16 8.35 -6.08
CA ILE A 17 -2.94 8.89 -6.70
C ILE A 17 -3.30 9.93 -7.76
N GLN A 18 -4.27 9.62 -8.63
CA GLN A 18 -4.75 10.56 -9.64
C GLN A 18 -5.26 11.84 -8.99
N ARG A 19 -6.07 11.74 -7.93
CA ARG A 19 -6.65 12.90 -7.23
C ARG A 19 -5.57 13.75 -6.54
N LYS A 20 -4.65 13.13 -5.80
CA LYS A 20 -3.62 13.83 -5.01
C LYS A 20 -2.50 14.41 -5.88
N LYS A 21 -2.10 13.71 -6.94
CA LYS A 21 -0.97 14.10 -7.81
C LYS A 21 -1.40 14.74 -9.13
N LYS A 22 -2.70 14.88 -9.38
CA LYS A 22 -3.29 15.44 -10.62
C LYS A 22 -2.63 14.86 -11.89
N CYS A 23 -2.45 13.54 -11.91
CA CYS A 23 -1.79 12.84 -13.02
C CYS A 23 -2.78 12.02 -13.85
N ILE A 24 -2.39 11.66 -15.07
CA ILE A 24 -3.23 10.85 -15.96
C ILE A 24 -3.48 9.45 -15.41
N ARG A 25 -4.64 8.88 -15.74
CA ARG A 25 -5.14 7.61 -15.20
C ARG A 25 -4.16 6.45 -15.37
N SER A 26 -3.50 6.35 -16.53
CA SER A 26 -2.53 5.30 -16.84
C SER A 26 -1.32 5.35 -15.90
N LYS A 27 -0.74 6.54 -15.71
CA LYS A 27 0.39 6.77 -14.79
C LYS A 27 0.03 6.47 -13.34
N ALA A 28 -1.19 6.82 -12.94
CA ALA A 28 -1.71 6.50 -11.61
C ALA A 28 -1.91 4.99 -11.42
N LEU A 29 -2.39 4.28 -12.45
CA LEU A 29 -2.57 2.83 -12.43
C LEU A 29 -1.23 2.09 -12.35
N SER A 30 -0.23 2.48 -13.15
CA SER A 30 1.12 1.91 -13.09
C SER A 30 1.76 2.10 -11.72
N SER A 31 1.57 3.28 -11.12
CA SER A 31 2.07 3.57 -9.77
C SER A 31 1.37 2.72 -8.71
N ALA A 32 0.04 2.58 -8.80
CA ALA A 32 -0.73 1.73 -7.89
C ALA A 32 -0.33 0.26 -8.00
N TRP A 33 -0.12 -0.25 -9.22
CA TRP A 33 0.37 -1.60 -9.46
C TRP A 33 1.74 -1.83 -8.81
N ALA A 34 2.67 -0.90 -8.99
CA ALA A 34 3.99 -1.00 -8.36
C ALA A 34 3.92 -1.02 -6.83
N ILE A 35 3.00 -0.25 -6.21
CA ILE A 35 2.78 -0.26 -4.76
C ILE A 35 2.22 -1.60 -4.30
N THR A 36 1.23 -2.14 -5.02
CA THR A 36 0.63 -3.44 -4.69
C THR A 36 1.63 -4.59 -4.82
N GLN A 37 2.49 -4.58 -5.84
CA GLN A 37 3.53 -5.61 -6.01
C GLN A 37 4.67 -5.50 -4.98
N ASN A 38 4.95 -4.28 -4.51
CA ASN A 38 6.00 -4.04 -3.51
C ASN A 38 5.40 -3.73 -2.14
N GLU A 39 4.21 -4.27 -1.85
CA GLU A 39 3.51 -4.04 -0.60
C GLU A 39 4.40 -4.38 0.60
N ASP A 40 4.99 -5.57 0.60
CA ASP A 40 5.86 -6.05 1.69
C ASP A 40 7.04 -5.12 1.96
N ILE A 41 7.66 -4.60 0.90
CA ILE A 41 8.82 -3.69 0.99
C ILE A 41 8.39 -2.29 1.43
N THR A 42 7.27 -1.80 0.88
CA THR A 42 6.75 -0.46 1.15
C THR A 42 6.28 -0.36 2.59
N VAL A 43 5.56 -1.37 3.06
CA VAL A 43 5.07 -1.43 4.43
C VAL A 43 6.22 -1.61 5.42
N TYR A 44 7.20 -2.48 5.12
CA TYR A 44 8.42 -2.59 5.92
C TYR A 44 9.14 -1.24 6.07
N ARG A 45 9.29 -0.47 4.98
CA ARG A 45 9.96 0.84 5.01
C ARG A 45 9.14 1.88 5.76
N LEU A 46 7.82 1.86 5.63
CA LEU A 46 6.92 2.75 6.37
C LEU A 46 7.00 2.45 7.87
N VAL A 47 6.94 1.19 8.27
CA VAL A 47 7.10 0.81 9.68
C VAL A 47 8.48 1.16 10.19
N LYS A 48 9.56 0.85 9.45
CA LYS A 48 10.91 1.26 9.85
C LYS A 48 11.04 2.77 10.02
N LYS A 49 10.37 3.57 9.20
CA LYS A 49 10.42 5.05 9.26
C LYS A 49 9.56 5.62 10.40
N HIS A 50 8.42 5.00 10.70
CA HIS A 50 7.44 5.53 11.64
C HIS A 50 7.48 4.86 13.04
N SER A 51 8.11 3.69 13.18
CA SER A 51 8.40 3.04 14.45
C SER A 51 9.70 3.59 15.03
N HIS A 52 9.62 4.74 15.70
CA HIS A 52 10.69 5.19 16.59
C HIS A 52 10.58 4.48 17.95
N ASP A 53 11.70 4.37 18.67
CA ASP A 53 11.78 3.72 19.98
C ASP A 53 10.83 4.31 21.04
N LYS A 54 10.37 5.55 20.83
CA LYS A 54 9.38 6.25 21.68
C LYS A 54 7.91 5.84 21.43
N TYR A 55 7.59 5.13 20.34
CA TYR A 55 6.21 4.74 20.04
C TYR A 55 5.92 3.31 20.52
N PRO A 56 4.83 3.08 21.27
CA PRO A 56 4.50 1.78 21.85
C PRO A 56 4.05 0.74 20.80
N ASN A 57 3.72 1.16 19.58
CA ASN A 57 3.30 0.27 18.50
C ASN A 57 4.51 -0.33 17.75
N LYS A 58 5.21 -1.24 18.42
CA LYS A 58 6.21 -2.13 17.79
C LYS A 58 5.49 -3.30 17.14
N VAL A 59 4.83 -3.05 16.00
CA VAL A 59 4.17 -4.12 15.24
C VAL A 59 5.23 -5.01 14.60
N LYS A 60 5.07 -6.33 14.71
CA LYS A 60 6.03 -7.28 14.12
C LYS A 60 5.99 -7.13 12.59
N PRO A 61 7.14 -7.07 11.91
CA PRO A 61 7.18 -6.89 10.46
C PRO A 61 6.35 -7.92 9.66
N GLN A 62 6.18 -9.11 10.25
CA GLN A 62 5.46 -10.25 9.68
C GLN A 62 3.92 -10.09 9.70
N GLU A 63 3.40 -9.13 10.46
CA GLU A 63 1.95 -8.88 10.59
C GLU A 63 1.49 -7.69 9.72
N LEU A 64 2.41 -7.14 8.92
CA LEU A 64 2.20 -5.90 8.20
C LEU A 64 1.84 -6.14 6.74
N SER A 65 0.57 -6.44 6.49
CA SER A 65 0.00 -6.38 5.14
C SER A 65 -0.92 -5.16 5.01
N LEU A 66 -0.87 -4.47 3.86
CA LEU A 66 -1.88 -3.48 3.46
C LEU A 66 -3.26 -4.10 3.31
N PHE A 67 -3.34 -5.41 3.05
CA PHE A 67 -4.59 -6.11 2.81
C PHE A 67 -4.79 -7.24 3.82
N LYS A 68 -5.71 -7.03 4.77
CA LYS A 68 -6.16 -8.11 5.67
C LYS A 68 -6.67 -9.29 4.84
N GLN A 69 -5.97 -10.42 4.90
CA GLN A 69 -6.52 -11.69 4.45
C GLN A 69 -7.65 -12.04 5.41
N GLN A 70 -8.89 -12.00 4.92
CA GLN A 70 -10.04 -12.63 5.57
C GLN A 70 -9.98 -14.14 5.37
#